data_AF-A0A1Y4IYF8-F1
#
_entry.id   AF-A0A1Y4IYF8-F1
#
_cell.length_a   1.000
_cell.length_b   1.000
_cell.length_c   1.000
_cell.angle_alpha   90.00
_cell.angle_beta   90.00
_cell.angle_gamma   90.00
#
_symmetry.space_group_name_H-M   'P 1'
#
loop_
_entity.id
_entity.type
_entity.pdbx_description
1 polymer ?
#
loop_
_entity_poly.entity_id
_entity_poly.type
_entity_poly.pdbx_seq_one_letter_code
_entity_poly.pdbx_strand_id
1 'polypeptide(L)'
;MIQSNPASRCACRNGGFLFMEYHSDPITARKAALRARARSVLGQADPEQTASWGRAMAEYLTKRELWQQAGSVFCFVSTAREPSTRPLLELALAQGKTLCVPAPGRRASWRRCPSPA
;
A
#
# COMPACT_ATOMS: atom_id res chain seq x y z
N MET A 1 28.88 33.80 2.81
CA MET A 1 29.64 32.87 3.68
C MET A 1 28.88 31.54 3.66
N ILE A 2 29.17 30.68 2.68
CA ILE A 2 28.45 29.43 2.43
C ILE A 2 29.29 28.32 3.07
N GLN A 3 28.79 27.72 4.15
CA GLN A 3 29.40 26.54 4.75
C GLN A 3 29.06 25.31 3.91
N SER A 4 30.08 24.77 3.26
CA SER A 4 30.09 23.47 2.60
C SER A 4 30.17 22.34 3.64
N ASN A 5 29.17 21.47 3.65
CA ASN A 5 29.13 20.23 4.43
C ASN A 5 29.74 19.09 3.59
N PRO A 6 30.91 18.52 3.94
CA PRO A 6 31.49 17.44 3.17
C PRO A 6 30.88 16.09 3.54
N ALA A 7 30.39 15.43 2.50
CA ALA A 7 30.05 14.02 2.43
C ALA A 7 30.78 13.13 3.43
N SER A 8 29.99 12.42 4.24
CA SER A 8 30.39 11.27 5.04
C SER A 8 30.95 10.18 4.13
N ARG A 9 32.27 10.23 3.93
CA ARG A 9 33.08 9.16 3.32
C ARG A 9 32.91 7.88 4.14
N CYS A 10 32.36 6.87 3.51
CA CYS A 10 32.34 5.50 4.01
C CYS A 10 33.78 4.98 4.16
N ALA A 11 34.23 4.79 5.40
CA ALA A 11 35.54 4.26 5.74
C ALA A 11 35.36 2.89 6.40
N CYS A 12 35.16 1.84 5.59
CA CYS A 12 35.27 0.46 6.05
C CYS A 12 36.19 -0.31 5.09
N ARG A 13 37.48 -0.05 5.22
CA ARG A 13 38.55 -0.91 4.71
C ARG A 13 39.42 -1.26 5.92
N ASN A 14 39.04 -2.32 6.63
CA ASN A 14 39.93 -3.23 7.35
C ASN A 14 39.10 -4.30 8.09
N GLY A 15 39.45 -5.55 7.85
CA GLY A 15 38.80 -6.72 8.42
C GLY A 15 38.92 -6.73 9.94
N GLY A 16 37.79 -6.92 10.59
CA GLY A 16 37.63 -7.17 12.01
C GLY A 16 36.20 -7.61 12.23
N PHE A 17 36.01 -8.88 12.56
CA PHE A 17 34.73 -9.49 12.87
C PHE A 17 34.25 -8.94 14.23
N LEU A 18 33.80 -7.68 14.27
CA LEU A 18 33.04 -7.15 15.40
C LEU A 18 31.56 -7.25 15.05
N PHE A 19 30.83 -7.93 15.92
CA PHE A 19 29.37 -7.93 15.98
C PHE A 19 28.85 -6.50 15.75
N MET A 20 28.30 -6.26 14.56
CA MET A 20 27.59 -5.03 14.27
C MET A 20 26.24 -5.16 14.98
N GLU A 21 26.15 -4.67 16.21
CA GLU A 21 24.88 -4.48 16.89
C GLU A 21 24.02 -3.58 16.01
N TYR A 22 23.13 -4.21 15.25
CA TYR A 22 22.12 -3.56 14.44
C TYR A 22 21.16 -2.86 15.40
N HIS A 23 21.54 -1.66 15.82
CA HIS A 23 20.68 -0.79 16.59
C HIS A 23 19.48 -0.48 15.71
N SER A 24 18.38 -1.17 16.00
CA SER A 24 17.12 -0.98 15.32
C SER A 24 16.76 0.48 15.45
N ASP A 25 16.72 1.21 14.32
CA ASP A 25 16.24 2.59 14.32
C ASP A 25 14.89 2.64 15.09
N PRO A 26 14.75 3.49 16.12
CA PRO A 26 13.56 3.51 16.97
C PRO A 26 12.27 3.71 16.16
N ILE A 27 12.35 4.41 15.02
CA ILE A 27 11.22 4.56 14.10
C ILE A 27 10.87 3.24 13.42
N THR A 28 11.86 2.46 12.99
CA THR A 28 11.67 1.14 12.40
C THR A 28 11.03 0.17 13.40
N ALA A 29 11.53 0.12 14.64
CA ALA A 29 10.94 -0.70 15.71
C ALA A 29 9.49 -0.27 16.02
N ARG A 30 9.24 1.04 16.09
CA ARG A 30 7.89 1.57 16.33
C ARG A 30 6.92 1.24 15.19
N LYS A 31 7.35 1.36 13.93
CA LYS A 31 6.56 0.94 12.75
C LYS A 31 6.24 -0.54 12.80
N ALA A 32 7.20 -1.38 13.19
CA ALA A 32 6.97 -2.82 13.32
C ALA A 32 5.91 -3.15 14.37
N ALA A 33 5.98 -2.52 15.55
CA ALA A 33 5.00 -2.68 16.62
C ALA A 33 3.59 -2.24 16.18
N LEU A 34 3.47 -1.08 15.51
CA LEU A 34 2.19 -0.58 15.02
C LEU A 34 1.60 -1.48 13.91
N ARG A 35 2.43 -2.00 13.00
CA ARG A 35 1.97 -2.96 11.98
C ARG A 35 1.50 -4.27 12.59
N ALA A 36 2.18 -4.75 13.64
CA ALA A 36 1.74 -5.94 14.36
C ALA A 36 0.36 -5.73 15.00
N ARG A 37 0.15 -4.58 15.66
CA ARG A 37 -1.15 -4.19 16.21
C ARG A 37 -2.23 -4.09 15.12
N ALA A 38 -1.95 -3.42 14.00
CA ALA A 38 -2.89 -3.29 12.89
C ALA A 38 -3.27 -4.66 12.30
N ARG A 39 -2.29 -5.55 12.08
CA ARG A 39 -2.56 -6.92 11.62
C ARG A 39 -3.40 -7.72 12.62
N SER A 40 -3.20 -7.52 13.92
CA SER A 40 -4.00 -8.19 14.96
C SER A 40 -5.46 -7.74 14.90
N VAL A 41 -5.70 -6.42 14.78
CA VAL A 41 -7.07 -5.88 14.67
C VAL A 41 -7.74 -6.39 13.40
N LEU A 42 -7.06 -6.29 12.26
CA LEU A 42 -7.60 -6.75 10.98
C LEU A 42 -7.77 -8.27 10.90
N GLY A 43 -6.93 -9.03 11.60
CA GLY A 43 -7.00 -10.49 11.65
C GLY A 43 -8.17 -11.03 12.48
N GLN A 44 -8.83 -10.19 13.29
CA GLN A 44 -10.03 -10.54 14.04
C GLN A 44 -11.32 -10.25 13.26
N ALA A 45 -11.24 -9.55 12.13
CA ALA A 45 -12.40 -9.24 11.31
C ALA A 45 -12.90 -10.50 10.60
N ASP A 46 -14.21 -10.72 10.65
CA ASP A 46 -14.85 -11.74 9.82
C ASP A 46 -15.02 -11.24 8.36
N PRO A 47 -15.30 -12.14 7.40
CA PRO A 47 -15.47 -11.77 6.01
C PRO A 47 -16.55 -10.70 5.77
N GLU A 48 -17.66 -10.73 6.52
CA GLU A 48 -18.74 -9.76 6.32
C GLU A 48 -18.38 -8.38 6.86
N GLN A 49 -17.62 -8.29 7.95
CA GLN A 49 -17.06 -7.03 8.43
C GLN A 49 -16.14 -6.41 7.37
N THR A 50 -15.23 -7.19 6.77
CA THR A 50 -14.36 -6.67 5.71
C THR A 50 -15.14 -6.21 4.48
N ALA A 51 -16.21 -6.92 4.13
CA ALA A 51 -17.11 -6.54 3.04
C ALA A 51 -17.87 -5.25 3.36
N SER A 52 -18.40 -5.11 4.58
CA SER A 52 -19.11 -3.93 5.05
C SER A 52 -18.22 -2.67 5.01
N TRP A 53 -16.99 -2.77 5.52
CA TRP A 53 -16.02 -1.67 5.41
C TRP A 53 -15.69 -1.32 3.96
N GLY A 54 -15.57 -2.33 3.10
CA GLY A 54 -15.37 -2.16 1.66
C GLY A 54 -16.50 -1.36 0.99
N ARG A 55 -17.76 -1.68 1.31
CA ARG A 55 -18.95 -0.96 0.80
C ARG A 55 -18.96 0.49 1.27
N ALA A 56 -18.73 0.73 2.57
CA ALA A 56 -18.68 2.08 3.13
C ALA A 56 -17.55 2.92 2.52
N MET A 57 -16.36 2.34 2.34
CA MET A 57 -15.23 2.98 1.68
C MET A 57 -15.57 3.33 0.23
N ALA A 58 -16.19 2.41 -0.51
CA ALA A 58 -16.59 2.64 -1.90
C ALA A 58 -17.61 3.78 -2.01
N GLU A 59 -18.66 3.75 -1.18
CA GLU A 59 -19.67 4.80 -1.14
C GLU A 59 -19.06 6.18 -0.88
N TYR A 60 -18.13 6.26 0.08
CA TYR A 60 -17.48 7.51 0.42
C TYR A 60 -16.60 8.05 -0.72
N LEU A 61 -15.75 7.20 -1.30
CA LEU A 61 -14.80 7.62 -2.34
C LEU A 61 -15.51 8.01 -3.64
N THR A 62 -16.60 7.33 -3.98
CA THR A 62 -17.30 7.50 -5.27
C THR A 62 -18.12 8.79 -5.34
N LYS A 63 -18.47 9.37 -4.19
CA LYS A 63 -19.11 10.68 -4.08
C LYS A 63 -18.14 11.85 -4.27
N ARG A 64 -16.82 11.60 -4.33
CA ARG A 64 -15.80 12.64 -4.51
C ARG A 64 -15.68 13.04 -5.98
N GLU A 65 -15.46 14.32 -6.21
CA GLU A 65 -15.17 14.88 -7.54
C GLU A 65 -13.97 14.19 -8.21
N LEU A 66 -12.92 13.88 -7.44
CA LEU A 66 -11.75 13.15 -7.92
C LEU A 66 -12.13 11.79 -8.55
N TRP A 67 -13.08 11.06 -7.96
CA TRP A 67 -13.55 9.80 -8.54
C TRP A 67 -14.34 10.05 -9.83
N GLN A 68 -15.23 11.04 -9.82
CA GLN A 68 -16.09 11.37 -10.95
C GLN A 68 -15.27 11.74 -12.19
N GLN A 69 -14.24 12.55 -12.01
CA GLN A 69 -13.35 13.01 -13.09
C GLN A 69 -12.30 11.97 -13.52
N ALA A 70 -12.02 10.95 -12.70
CA ALA A 70 -11.00 9.96 -13.02
C ALA A 70 -11.38 9.10 -14.23
N GLY A 71 -10.58 9.19 -15.30
CA GLY A 71 -10.66 8.25 -16.43
C GLY A 71 -9.94 6.91 -16.17
N SER A 72 -9.10 6.85 -15.12
CA SER A 72 -8.35 5.65 -14.72
C SER A 72 -8.33 5.48 -13.21
N VAL A 73 -8.42 4.24 -12.74
CA VAL A 73 -8.37 3.85 -11.33
C VAL A 73 -7.24 2.85 -11.13
N PHE A 74 -6.30 3.17 -10.25
CA PHE A 74 -5.24 2.27 -9.81
C PHE A 74 -5.58 1.79 -8.41
N CYS A 75 -5.86 0.50 -8.25
CA CYS A 75 -6.36 -0.04 -6.99
C CYS A 75 -5.75 -1.41 -6.68
N PHE A 76 -5.42 -1.64 -5.41
CA PHE A 76 -5.00 -2.96 -4.95
C PHE A 76 -6.21 -3.91 -4.90
N VAL A 77 -5.96 -5.20 -5.16
CA VAL A 77 -6.94 -6.26 -4.91
C VAL A 77 -6.78 -6.70 -3.46
N SER A 78 -7.80 -6.46 -2.64
CA SER A 78 -7.77 -6.76 -1.21
C SER A 78 -7.61 -8.26 -0.95
N THR A 79 -6.84 -8.59 0.08
CA THR A 79 -6.77 -9.93 0.67
C THR A 79 -7.86 -10.13 1.73
N ALA A 80 -8.00 -11.35 2.26
CA ALA A 80 -9.05 -11.71 3.23
C ALA A 80 -9.01 -10.91 4.55
N ARG A 81 -7.92 -10.19 4.86
CA ARG A 81 -7.75 -9.43 6.11
C ARG A 81 -7.69 -7.92 5.85
N GLU A 82 -8.28 -7.47 4.75
CA GLU A 82 -8.31 -6.06 4.36
C GLU A 82 -9.75 -5.66 4.04
N PRO A 83 -10.15 -4.38 4.23
CA PRO A 83 -11.42 -3.89 3.70
C PRO A 83 -11.55 -4.25 2.22
N SER A 84 -12.66 -4.86 1.85
CA SER A 84 -12.84 -5.36 0.49
C SER A 84 -12.76 -4.23 -0.53
N THR A 85 -11.84 -4.30 -1.49
CA THR A 85 -11.77 -3.35 -2.60
C THR A 85 -12.72 -3.72 -3.73
N ARG A 86 -13.33 -4.91 -3.68
CA ARG A 86 -14.20 -5.44 -4.74
C ARG A 86 -15.28 -4.46 -5.20
N PRO A 87 -16.04 -3.78 -4.32
CA PRO A 87 -17.07 -2.84 -4.77
C PRO A 87 -16.51 -1.68 -5.60
N LEU A 88 -15.31 -1.18 -5.29
CA LEU A 88 -14.64 -0.12 -6.07
C LEU A 88 -14.19 -0.65 -7.44
N LEU A 89 -13.63 -1.87 -7.48
CA LEU A 89 -13.14 -2.47 -8.72
C LEU A 89 -14.29 -2.72 -9.71
N GLU A 90 -15.38 -3.30 -9.22
CA GLU A 90 -16.58 -3.57 -10.02
C GLU A 90 -17.21 -2.27 -10.53
N LEU A 91 -17.31 -1.25 -9.67
CA LEU A 91 -17.85 0.04 -10.07
C LEU A 91 -16.96 0.77 -11.08
N ALA A 92 -15.63 0.72 -10.94
CA ALA A 92 -14.72 1.31 -11.90
C ALA A 92 -14.91 0.72 -13.30
N LEU A 93 -15.04 -0.62 -13.40
CA LEU A 93 -15.31 -1.31 -14.65
C LEU A 93 -16.69 -0.94 -15.21
N ALA A 94 -17.72 -0.94 -14.37
CA ALA A 94 -19.09 -0.59 -14.77
C ALA A 94 -19.20 0.85 -15.29
N GLN A 95 -18.39 1.78 -14.77
CA GLN A 95 -18.34 3.17 -15.22
C GLN A 95 -17.42 3.39 -16.43
N GLY A 96 -16.88 2.32 -17.04
CA GLY A 96 -15.99 2.42 -18.19
C GLY A 96 -14.62 3.05 -17.88
N LYS A 97 -14.23 3.10 -16.60
CA LYS A 97 -12.91 3.61 -16.22
C LYS A 97 -11.84 2.57 -16.57
N THR A 98 -10.66 3.05 -16.93
CA THR A 98 -9.48 2.17 -17.03
C THR A 98 -9.12 1.67 -15.64
N LEU A 99 -9.37 0.39 -15.35
CA LEU A 99 -8.95 -0.22 -14.09
C LEU A 99 -7.55 -0.85 -14.21
N CYS A 100 -6.66 -0.51 -13.29
CA CYS A 100 -5.32 -1.06 -13.18
C CYS A 100 -5.09 -1.67 -11.79
N VAL A 101 -4.58 -2.91 -11.74
CA VAL A 101 -4.21 -3.62 -10.51
C VAL A 101 -2.72 -3.95 -10.48
N PRO A 102 -2.07 -4.12 -9.31
CA PRO A 102 -0.67 -4.48 -9.24
C PRO A 102 -0.40 -5.80 -9.97
N ALA A 103 0.66 -5.83 -10.79
CA ALA A 103 1.07 -7.05 -11.46
C ALA A 103 2.14 -7.78 -10.64
N PRO A 104 1.95 -9.07 -10.31
CA PRO A 104 2.95 -9.84 -9.61
C PRO A 104 4.20 -10.06 -10.49
N GLY A 105 5.37 -10.11 -9.87
CA GLY A 105 6.63 -10.49 -10.53
C GLY A 105 7.49 -9.36 -11.09
N ARG A 106 7.05 -8.09 -11.06
CA ARG A 106 7.91 -6.93 -11.38
C ARG A 106 7.69 -5.82 -10.36
N ARG A 107 8.77 -5.13 -9.95
CA ARG A 107 8.66 -4.00 -9.01
C ARG A 107 7.83 -2.88 -9.63
N ALA A 108 6.84 -2.39 -8.88
CA ALA A 108 6.01 -1.25 -9.23
C ALA A 108 5.26 -1.35 -10.58
N SER A 109 5.02 -2.56 -11.09
CA SER A 109 4.22 -2.74 -12.30
C SER A 109 2.72 -2.83 -12.03
N TRP A 110 1.93 -2.24 -12.93
CA TRP A 110 0.47 -2.30 -12.94
C TRP A 110 -0.02 -2.96 -14.22
N ARG A 111 -1.05 -3.79 -14.11
CA ARG A 111 -1.73 -4.44 -15.24
C ARG A 111 -3.12 -3.85 -15.38
N ARG A 112 -3.45 -3.41 -16.58
CA ARG A 112 -4.81 -3.03 -16.96
C ARG A 112 -5.71 -4.27 -16.93
N CYS A 113 -6.84 -4.16 -16.24
CA CYS A 113 -7.91 -5.15 -16.31
C CYS A 113 -8.64 -5.02 -17.66
N PRO A 114 -9.00 -6.14 -18.31
CA PRO A 114 -9.81 -6.08 -19.52
C PRO A 114 -11.15 -5.42 -19.20
N SER A 115 -11.65 -4.58 -20.11
CA SER A 115 -13.01 -4.08 -20.00
C SER A 115 -13.97 -5.26 -20.12
N PRO A 116 -15.06 -5.32 -19.33
CA PRO A 116 -16.19 -6.16 -19.71
C PRO A 116 -16.65 -5.73 -21.11
N ALA A 117 -16.83 -6.72 -22.00
CA ALA A 117 -17.36 -6.52 -23.34
C ALA A 117 -18.85 -6.16 -23.29
#